data_AF-A0A955Z9P0-F1
#
_entry.id   AF-A0A955Z9P0-F1
#
_cell.length_a   1.000
_cell.length_b   1.000
_cell.length_c   1.000
_cell.angle_alpha   90.00
_cell.angle_beta   90.00
_cell.angle_gamma   90.00
#
_symmetry.space_group_name_H-M   'P 1'
#
loop_
_entity.id
_entity.type
_entity.pdbx_description
1 polymer ?
#
loop_
_entity_poly.entity_id
_entity_poly.type
_entity_poly.pdbx_seq_one_letter_code
_entity_poly.pdbx_strand_id
1 'polypeptide(L)'
;MRVLAQDGNVAVVQLPQRSSPALSVQGDSLSMLVKLAGSVAAQAARTGDADLIDDAEELRERLSDMLRVYESTLRPRGLPLPY
;
A
#
# COMPACT_ATOMS: atom_id res chain seq x y z
N MET A 1 -4.68 18.00 10.17
CA MET A 1 -4.02 16.69 10.29
C MET A 1 -2.87 16.85 11.27
N ARG A 2 -2.62 15.87 12.15
CA ARG A 2 -1.48 15.87 13.09
C ARG A 2 -0.74 14.54 13.00
N VAL A 3 0.59 14.55 12.91
CA VAL A 3 1.41 13.33 13.03
C VAL A 3 1.55 12.99 14.51
N LEU A 4 1.17 11.77 14.90
CA LEU A 4 1.24 11.26 16.27
C LEU A 4 2.53 10.50 16.55
N ALA A 5 3.01 9.75 15.55
CA ALA A 5 4.28 9.04 15.57
C ALA A 5 4.79 8.90 14.14
N GLN A 6 6.11 8.84 13.96
CA GLN A 6 6.75 8.55 12.69
C GLN A 6 7.92 7.61 12.93
N ASP A 7 8.00 6.57 12.11
CA ASP A 7 9.12 5.64 12.10
C ASP A 7 9.42 5.25 10.65
N GLY A 8 10.59 5.65 10.17
CA GLY A 8 11.00 5.46 8.78
C GLY A 8 9.93 5.90 7.78
N ASN A 9 9.44 4.91 7.01
CA ASN A 9 8.52 5.09 5.89
C ASN A 9 7.04 5.02 6.28
N VAL A 10 6.73 5.05 7.59
CA VAL A 10 5.36 5.09 8.09
C VAL A 10 5.16 6.20 9.10
N ALA A 11 3.96 6.75 9.14
CA ALA A 11 3.55 7.72 10.14
C ALA A 11 2.14 7.45 10.62
N VAL A 12 1.92 7.46 11.93
CA VAL A 12 0.57 7.46 12.50
C VAL A 12 0.05 8.89 12.45
N VAL A 13 -1.04 9.13 11.73
CA VAL A 13 -1.62 10.46 11.53
C VAL A 13 -3.05 10.53 12.05
N GLN A 14 -3.36 11.58 12.82
CA GLN A 14 -4.73 11.93 13.16
C GLN A 14 -5.30 12.82 12.05
N LEU A 15 -6.22 12.26 11.27
CA LEU A 15 -7.00 13.04 10.30
C LEU A 15 -8.11 13.83 11.03
N PRO A 16 -8.44 15.06 10.58
CA PRO A 16 -9.61 15.77 11.08
C PRO A 16 -10.87 14.91 10.95
N GLN A 17 -11.76 14.97 11.94
CA GLN A 17 -13.08 14.30 11.94
C GLN A 17 -13.06 12.76 11.98
N ARG A 18 -11.88 12.12 12.13
CA ARG A 18 -11.78 10.68 12.40
C ARG A 18 -11.58 10.48 13.91
N SER A 19 -12.30 9.55 14.52
CA SER A 19 -12.15 9.19 15.93
C SER A 19 -10.87 8.40 16.21
N SER A 20 -10.36 7.67 15.21
CA SER A 20 -9.14 6.85 15.31
C SER A 20 -8.02 7.39 14.41
N PRO A 21 -6.74 7.22 14.79
CA PRO A 21 -5.59 7.51 13.95
C PRO A 21 -5.53 6.61 12.70
N ALA A 22 -4.92 7.10 11.63
CA ALA A 22 -4.62 6.36 10.41
C ALA A 22 -3.10 6.08 10.30
N LEU A 23 -2.73 5.03 9.58
CA LEU A 23 -1.34 4.77 9.20
C LEU A 23 -1.09 5.33 7.79
N SER A 24 -0.18 6.29 7.70
CA SER A 24 0.39 6.79 6.44
C SER A 24 1.61 5.93 6.11
N VAL A 25 1.74 5.54 4.84
CA VAL A 25 2.84 4.75 4.30
C VAL A 25 3.46 5.53 3.14
N GLN A 26 4.80 5.59 3.07
CA GLN A 26 5.53 6.21 1.98
C GLN A 26 5.30 5.45 0.67
N GLY A 27 5.22 6.17 -0.45
CA GLY A 27 4.82 5.60 -1.74
C GLY A 27 5.76 4.53 -2.31
N ASP A 28 7.06 4.66 -2.08
CA ASP A 28 8.05 3.65 -2.48
C ASP A 28 7.88 2.33 -1.70
N SER A 29 7.65 2.42 -0.39
CA SER A 29 7.39 1.27 0.49
C SER A 29 6.08 0.60 0.13
N LEU A 30 5.05 1.37 -0.20
CA LEU A 30 3.81 0.84 -0.72
C LEU A 30 4.03 0.10 -2.06
N SER A 31 4.79 0.67 -2.98
CA SER A 31 5.16 0.02 -4.26
C SER A 31 5.92 -1.29 -4.04
N MET A 32 6.86 -1.34 -3.09
CA MET A 32 7.56 -2.57 -2.71
C MET A 32 6.59 -3.64 -2.18
N LEU A 33 5.65 -3.26 -1.32
CA LEU A 33 4.64 -4.19 -0.80
C LEU A 33 3.73 -4.75 -1.91
N VAL A 34 3.31 -3.89 -2.86
CA VAL A 34 2.54 -4.34 -4.04
C VAL A 34 3.32 -5.38 -4.86
N LYS A 35 4.61 -5.11 -5.12
CA LYS A 35 5.48 -6.04 -5.86
C LYS A 35 5.68 -7.35 -5.10
N LEU A 36 5.87 -7.28 -3.79
CA LEU A 36 6.00 -8.47 -2.94
C LEU A 36 4.73 -9.31 -2.95
N ALA A 37 3.56 -8.70 -2.79
CA ALA A 37 2.27 -9.40 -2.88
C ALA A 37 2.09 -10.09 -4.24
N GLY A 38 2.44 -9.42 -5.34
CA GLY A 38 2.44 -10.04 -6.67
C GLY A 38 3.41 -11.22 -6.80
N SER A 39 4.59 -11.13 -6.17
CA SER A 39 5.56 -12.24 -6.14
C SER A 39 5.04 -13.44 -5.36
N VAL A 40 4.40 -13.20 -4.21
CA VAL A 40 3.76 -14.22 -3.39
C VAL A 40 2.63 -14.89 -4.18
N ALA A 41 1.75 -14.12 -4.83
CA ALA A 41 0.69 -14.67 -5.67
C ALA A 41 1.24 -15.55 -6.81
N ALA A 42 2.28 -15.07 -7.50
CA ALA A 42 2.94 -15.85 -8.55
C ALA A 42 3.59 -17.14 -8.02
N GLN A 43 4.01 -17.15 -6.75
CA GLN A 43 4.62 -18.32 -6.11
C GLN A 43 3.57 -19.31 -5.59
N ALA A 44 2.46 -18.82 -5.05
CA ALA A 44 1.28 -19.61 -4.71
C ALA A 44 0.70 -20.33 -5.94
N ALA A 45 0.67 -19.63 -7.08
CA ALA A 45 0.27 -20.23 -8.36
C ALA A 45 1.15 -21.42 -8.76
N ARG A 46 2.43 -21.44 -8.36
CA ARG A 46 3.35 -22.56 -8.64
C ARG A 46 3.15 -23.74 -7.68
N THR A 47 2.69 -23.50 -6.45
CA THR A 47 2.42 -24.56 -5.48
C THR A 47 1.05 -25.22 -5.70
N GLY A 48 0.15 -24.57 -6.45
CA GLY A 48 -1.18 -25.10 -6.77
C GLY A 48 -2.16 -25.03 -5.59
N ASP A 49 -1.84 -24.21 -4.59
CA ASP A 49 -2.67 -23.98 -3.42
C ASP A 49 -3.67 -22.87 -3.74
N ALA A 50 -4.93 -23.25 -4.01
CA ALA A 50 -5.97 -22.33 -4.47
C ALA A 50 -6.30 -21.25 -3.43
N ASP A 51 -6.35 -21.61 -2.15
CA ASP A 51 -6.68 -20.65 -1.08
C ASP A 51 -5.55 -19.62 -0.93
N LEU A 52 -4.29 -20.08 -0.99
CA LEU A 52 -3.14 -19.18 -0.95
C LEU A 52 -3.04 -18.27 -2.19
N ILE A 53 -3.49 -18.75 -3.35
CA ILE A 53 -3.57 -17.93 -4.58
C ILE A 53 -4.60 -16.82 -4.37
N ASP A 54 -5.80 -17.16 -3.93
CA ASP A 54 -6.90 -16.21 -3.72
C ASP A 54 -6.53 -15.15 -2.68
N ASP A 55 -5.97 -15.56 -1.53
CA ASP A 55 -5.52 -14.65 -0.47
C ASP A 55 -4.40 -13.69 -0.96
N ALA A 56 -3.47 -14.21 -1.77
CA ALA A 56 -2.38 -13.41 -2.31
C ALA A 56 -2.85 -12.42 -3.38
N GLU A 57 -3.83 -12.81 -4.20
CA GLU A 57 -4.46 -11.93 -5.18
C GLU A 57 -5.26 -10.82 -4.49
N GLU A 58 -6.07 -11.15 -3.46
CA GLU A 58 -6.82 -10.15 -2.69
C GLU A 58 -5.86 -9.14 -2.04
N LEU A 59 -4.77 -9.61 -1.43
CA LEU A 59 -3.76 -8.73 -0.83
C LEU A 59 -3.14 -7.80 -1.88
N ARG A 60 -2.80 -8.34 -3.06
CA ARG A 60 -2.23 -7.56 -4.17
C ARG A 60 -3.21 -6.48 -4.64
N GLU A 61 -4.49 -6.80 -4.76
CA GLU A 61 -5.52 -5.85 -5.19
C GLU A 61 -5.68 -4.71 -4.19
N ARG A 62 -5.81 -5.02 -2.90
CA ARG A 62 -5.92 -4.03 -1.82
C ARG A 62 -4.72 -3.07 -1.80
N LEU A 63 -3.50 -3.59 -1.94
CA LEU A 63 -2.29 -2.76 -1.99
C LEU A 63 -2.22 -1.93 -3.29
N SER A 64 -2.65 -2.49 -4.42
CA SER A 64 -2.69 -1.77 -5.70
C SER A 64 -3.67 -0.61 -5.67
N ASP A 65 -4.82 -0.77 -5.01
CA ASP A 65 -5.79 0.31 -4.83
C ASP A 65 -5.21 1.45 -3.99
N MET A 66 -4.51 1.12 -2.90
CA MET A 66 -3.77 2.12 -2.12
C MET A 66 -2.72 2.85 -2.99
N LEU A 67 -2.00 2.12 -3.84
CA LEU A 67 -1.00 2.72 -4.74
C LEU A 67 -1.64 3.64 -5.78
N ARG A 68 -2.79 3.25 -6.35
CA ARG A 68 -3.58 4.10 -7.27
C ARG A 68 -4.02 5.40 -6.59
N VAL A 69 -4.46 5.35 -5.34
CA VAL A 69 -4.80 6.56 -4.56
C VAL A 69 -3.58 7.47 -4.39
N TYR A 70 -2.41 6.90 -4.10
CA TYR A 70 -1.16 7.64 -4.04
C TYR A 70 -0.81 8.31 -5.38
N GLU A 71 -0.76 7.54 -6.47
CA GLU A 71 -0.41 8.06 -7.79
C GLU A 71 -1.36 9.15 -8.28
N SER A 72 -2.67 8.92 -8.13
CA SER A 72 -3.71 9.90 -8.51
C SER A 72 -3.66 11.18 -7.67
N THR A 73 -3.05 11.13 -6.48
CA THR A 73 -2.80 12.33 -5.65
C THR A 73 -1.58 13.11 -6.16
N LEU A 74 -0.52 12.42 -6.57
CA LEU A 74 0.75 13.05 -6.97
C LEU A 74 0.69 13.64 -8.40
N ARG A 75 0.11 12.90 -9.36
CA ARG A 75 0.09 13.28 -10.78
C ARG A 75 -0.52 14.68 -11.03
N PRO A 76 -1.68 15.06 -10.46
CA PRO A 76 -2.28 16.38 -10.68
C PRO A 76 -1.48 17.54 -10.05
N ARG A 77 -0.59 17.24 -9.11
CA ARG A 77 0.25 18.22 -8.40
C ARG A 77 1.62 18.42 -9.06
N GLY A 78 1.86 17.74 -10.19
CA GLY A 78 3.16 17.76 -10.87
C GLY A 78 4.28 17.11 -10.06
N LEU A 79 3.93 16.28 -9.07
CA LEU A 79 4.90 15.57 -8.24
C LEU A 79 5.32 14.26 -8.94
N PRO A 80 6.62 13.97 -9.05
CA PRO A 80 7.09 12.74 -9.68
C PRO A 80 6.73 11.52 -8.84
N LEU A 81 6.49 10.38 -9.51
CA LEU A 81 6.38 9.10 -8.83
C LEU A 81 7.79 8.65 -8.39
N PRO A 82 7.97 8.15 -7.15
CA PRO A 82 9.29 7.81 -6.60
C PRO A 82 9.78 6.43 -7.06
N TYR A 83 9.28 5.93 -8.20
CA TYR A 83 9.62 4.64 -8.81
C TYR A 83 9.38 4.68 -10.32
#